data_AF-A0A6N9U9B4-F1
#
_entry.id   AF-A0A6N9U9B4-F1
#
_cell.length_a   1.000
_cell.length_b   1.000
_cell.length_c   1.000
_cell.angle_alpha   90.00
_cell.angle_beta   90.00
_cell.angle_gamma   90.00
#
_symmetry.space_group_name_H-M   'P 1'
#
loop_
_entity.id
_entity.type
_entity.pdbx_description
1 polymer ?
#
loop_
_entity_poly.entity_id
_entity_poly.type
_entity_poly.pdbx_seq_one_letter_code
_entity_poly.pdbx_strand_id
1 'polypeptide(L)'
;MARTTQLRTYTVRDGLLDEWVERWKADIVPLRLELGFTIGGAWVDRERNQFVWLISYEGPETFAERNTMYWASPARKAMGLDPDDYLVSTDDRTVEERF
;
A
#
# COMPACT_ATOMS: atom_id res chain seq x y z
N MET A 1 2.88 19.07 9.76
CA MET A 1 3.54 18.02 10.58
C MET A 1 4.63 17.37 9.71
N ALA A 2 5.52 16.53 10.24
CA ALA A 2 6.52 15.90 9.36
C ALA A 2 5.83 14.84 8.48
N ARG A 3 5.88 15.01 7.16
CA ARG A 3 5.39 14.02 6.21
C ARG A 3 6.33 12.82 6.19
N THR A 4 5.80 11.62 6.39
CA THR A 4 6.54 10.37 6.20
C THR A 4 6.04 9.67 4.95
N THR A 5 6.96 9.30 4.05
CA THR A 5 6.65 8.58 2.81
C THR A 5 7.31 7.20 2.84
N GLN A 6 6.57 6.17 2.45
CA GLN A 6 7.09 4.84 2.22
C GLN A 6 6.98 4.47 0.74
N LEU A 7 8.06 3.89 0.20
CA LEU A 7 8.05 3.11 -1.02
C LEU A 7 7.80 1.66 -0.65
N ARG A 8 6.86 1.02 -1.36
CA ARG A 8 6.51 -0.37 -1.16
C ARG A 8 6.65 -1.12 -2.46
N THR A 9 7.35 -2.25 -2.40
CA THR A 9 7.59 -3.13 -3.54
C THR A 9 7.06 -4.51 -3.17
N TYR A 10 6.07 -4.96 -3.93
CA TYR A 10 5.44 -6.27 -3.73
C TYR A 10 5.78 -7.16 -4.91
N THR A 11 6.35 -8.33 -4.65
CA THR A 11 6.46 -9.38 -5.66
C THR A 11 5.13 -10.14 -5.65
N VAL A 12 4.42 -10.11 -6.77
CA VAL A 12 3.10 -10.74 -6.90
C VAL A 12 3.28 -12.16 -7.43
N ARG A 13 2.34 -13.04 -7.11
CA ARG A 13 2.28 -14.40 -7.65
C ARG A 13 2.03 -14.37 -9.16
N ASP A 14 2.61 -15.32 -9.88
CA ASP A 14 2.46 -15.43 -11.33
C ASP A 14 1.00 -15.50 -11.76
N GLY A 15 0.63 -14.68 -12.75
CA GLY A 15 -0.73 -14.59 -13.28
C GLY A 15 -1.69 -13.73 -12.46
N LEU A 16 -1.33 -13.29 -11.25
CA LEU A 16 -2.22 -12.52 -10.37
C LEU A 16 -1.95 -11.01 -10.36
N LEU A 17 -0.99 -10.52 -11.14
CA LEU A 17 -0.56 -9.11 -11.13
C LEU A 17 -1.71 -8.14 -11.45
N ASP A 18 -2.45 -8.40 -12.52
CA ASP A 18 -3.54 -7.51 -12.93
C ASP A 18 -4.72 -7.59 -11.94
N GLU A 19 -5.04 -8.77 -11.43
CA GLU A 19 -6.06 -8.94 -10.39
C GLU A 19 -5.68 -8.20 -9.11
N TRP A 20 -4.42 -8.32 -8.68
CA TRP A 20 -3.89 -7.61 -7.53
C TRP A 20 -4.04 -6.09 -7.68
N VAL A 21 -3.70 -5.54 -8.85
CA VAL A 21 -3.82 -4.10 -9.12
C VAL A 21 -5.28 -3.64 -9.03
N GLU A 22 -6.21 -4.40 -9.60
CA GLU A 22 -7.64 -4.07 -9.54
C GLU A 22 -8.17 -4.12 -8.10
N ARG A 23 -7.84 -5.17 -7.34
CA ARG A 23 -8.22 -5.29 -5.92
C ARG A 23 -7.60 -4.18 -5.08
N TRP A 24 -6.32 -3.86 -5.30
CA TRP A 24 -5.64 -2.78 -4.60
C TRP A 24 -6.32 -1.43 -4.85
N LYS A 25 -6.69 -1.15 -6.10
CA LYS A 25 -7.35 0.11 -6.48
C LYS A 25 -8.78 0.19 -5.94
N ALA A 26 -9.52 -0.91 -5.96
CA ALA A 26 -10.92 -0.95 -5.54
C ALA A 26 -11.08 -0.94 -4.01
N ASP A 27 -10.25 -1.70 -3.30
CA ASP A 27 -10.43 -1.94 -1.86
C ASP A 27 -9.42 -1.14 -1.01
N ILE A 28 -8.13 -1.22 -1.34
CA ILE A 28 -7.05 -0.70 -0.48
C ILE A 28 -6.96 0.82 -0.58
N VAL A 29 -7.00 1.38 -1.79
CA VAL A 29 -6.83 2.83 -2.00
C VAL A 29 -7.89 3.65 -1.27
N PRO A 30 -9.21 3.39 -1.41
CA PRO A 30 -10.22 4.21 -0.75
C PRO A 30 -10.04 4.27 0.77
N LEU A 31 -9.80 3.11 1.41
CA LEU A 31 -9.60 3.06 2.85
C LEU A 31 -8.33 3.80 3.30
N ARG A 32 -7.24 3.73 2.52
CA ARG A 32 -6.02 4.51 2.81
C ARG A 32 -6.31 6.01 2.75
N LEU A 33 -7.05 6.47 1.74
CA LEU A 33 -7.42 7.88 1.60
C LEU A 33 -8.34 8.35 2.72
N GLU A 34 -9.35 7.56 3.09
CA GLU A 34 -10.26 7.84 4.22
C GLU A 34 -9.49 7.97 5.55
N LEU A 35 -8.42 7.17 5.71
CA LEU A 35 -7.55 7.26 6.86
C LEU A 35 -6.51 8.39 6.75
N GLY A 36 -6.60 9.26 5.76
CA GLY A 36 -5.74 10.45 5.63
C GLY A 36 -4.35 10.15 5.09
N PHE A 37 -4.12 8.98 4.49
CA PHE A 37 -2.92 8.75 3.69
C PHE A 37 -3.07 9.39 2.32
N THR A 38 -1.94 9.67 1.68
CA THR A 38 -1.85 10.11 0.30
C THR A 38 -1.12 9.07 -0.52
N ILE A 39 -1.62 8.75 -1.71
CA ILE A 39 -0.96 7.86 -2.66
C ILE A 39 -0.12 8.70 -3.62
N GLY A 40 1.20 8.49 -3.61
CA GLY A 40 2.14 9.25 -4.46
C GLY A 40 2.24 8.71 -5.89
N GLY A 41 1.74 7.51 -6.14
CA GLY A 41 1.80 6.82 -7.42
C GLY A 41 1.89 5.31 -7.24
N ALA A 42 1.60 4.58 -8.32
CA ALA A 42 1.74 3.14 -8.38
C ALA A 42 2.15 2.71 -9.80
N TRP A 43 2.98 1.68 -9.88
CA TRP A 43 3.58 1.16 -11.12
C TRP A 43 3.62 -0.36 -11.09
N VAL A 44 3.60 -0.94 -12.28
CA VAL A 44 3.73 -2.38 -12.50
C VAL A 44 5.02 -2.65 -13.27
N ASP A 45 5.92 -3.45 -12.70
CA ASP A 45 7.05 -4.05 -13.40
C ASP A 45 6.64 -5.48 -13.81
N ARG A 46 6.25 -5.63 -15.09
CA ARG A 46 5.80 -6.91 -15.63
C ARG A 46 6.95 -7.91 -15.84
N GLU A 47 8.19 -7.43 -16.00
CA GLU A 47 9.34 -8.31 -16.19
C GLU A 47 9.69 -9.03 -14.88
N ARG A 48 9.56 -8.34 -13.75
CA ARG A 48 9.84 -8.88 -12.41
C ARG A 48 8.60 -9.34 -11.65
N ASN A 49 7.42 -9.20 -12.26
CA ASN A 49 6.13 -9.46 -11.62
C ASN A 49 5.95 -8.66 -10.31
N GLN A 50 6.33 -7.38 -10.34
CA GLN A 50 6.31 -6.51 -9.16
C GLN A 50 5.27 -5.39 -9.27
N PHE A 51 4.66 -5.07 -8.14
CA PHE A 51 3.83 -3.89 -7.95
C PHE A 51 4.53 -2.93 -6.99
N VAL A 52 4.79 -1.71 -7.47
CA VAL A 52 5.53 -0.69 -6.73
C VAL A 52 4.64 0.51 -6.49
N TRP A 53 4.57 1.02 -5.26
CA TRP A 53 3.72 2.18 -4.97
C TRP A 53 4.26 3.02 -3.81
N LEU A 54 3.82 4.29 -3.80
CA LEU A 54 4.17 5.27 -2.78
C LEU A 54 2.95 5.59 -1.91
N ILE A 55 3.18 5.62 -0.61
CA ILE A 55 2.19 6.06 0.37
C ILE A 55 2.82 7.03 1.35
N SER A 56 2.16 8.15 1.58
CA SER A 56 2.57 9.17 2.53
C SER A 56 1.52 9.38 3.59
N TYR A 57 1.96 9.81 4.77
CA TYR A 57 1.10 10.31 5.82
C TYR A 57 1.65 11.62 6.36
N GLU A 58 0.78 12.60 6.50
CA GLU A 58 1.07 13.87 7.17
C GLU A 58 -0.10 14.18 8.11
N GLY A 59 0.10 13.93 9.41
CA GLY A 59 -0.94 14.09 10.42
C GLY A 59 -0.35 14.10 11.84
N PRO A 60 -1.22 14.20 12.86
CA PRO A 60 -0.78 14.30 14.25
C PRO A 60 -0.14 13.02 14.77
N GLU A 61 -0.54 11.87 14.25
CA GLU A 61 0.04 10.56 14.55
C GLU A 61 1.31 10.28 13.73
N THR A 62 2.06 9.27 14.14
CA THR A 62 3.12 8.70 13.31
C THR A 62 2.53 7.84 12.18
N PHE A 63 3.30 7.66 11.10
CA PHE A 63 2.93 6.74 10.03
C PHE A 63 2.64 5.32 10.56
N ALA A 64 3.45 4.84 11.53
CA ALA A 64 3.30 3.50 12.10
C ALA A 64 2.00 3.33 12.89
N GLU A 65 1.64 4.31 13.73
CA GLU A 65 0.37 4.32 14.46
C GLU A 65 -0.81 4.31 13.48
N ARG A 66 -0.77 5.17 12.45
CA ARG A 66 -1.84 5.23 11.46
C ARG A 66 -1.93 3.95 10.63
N ASN A 67 -0.80 3.34 10.28
CA ASN A 67 -0.77 2.07 9.56
C ASN A 67 -1.31 0.93 10.44
N THR A 68 -1.10 0.98 11.75
CA THR A 68 -1.70 0.04 12.71
C THR A 68 -3.23 0.20 12.76
N MET A 69 -3.74 1.44 12.77
CA MET A 69 -5.18 1.70 12.69
C MET A 69 -5.81 1.18 11.40
N TYR A 70 -5.11 1.29 10.27
CA TYR A 70 -5.54 0.70 9.00
C TYR A 70 -5.77 -0.81 9.14
N TRP A 71 -4.79 -1.55 9.66
CA TRP A 71 -4.89 -3.00 9.85
C TRP A 71 -5.97 -3.41 10.87
N ALA A 72 -6.16 -2.59 11.91
CA ALA A 72 -7.18 -2.84 12.93
C ALA A 72 -8.61 -2.53 12.47
N SER A 73 -8.77 -1.72 11.42
CA SER A 73 -10.07 -1.19 11.01
C SER A 73 -11.07 -2.28 10.62
N PRO A 74 -12.36 -2.13 10.98
CA PRO A 74 -13.41 -3.06 10.56
C PRO A 74 -13.52 -3.16 9.04
N ALA A 75 -13.35 -2.04 8.33
CA ALA A 75 -13.34 -2.00 6.87
C ALA A 75 -12.25 -2.90 6.29
N ARG A 76 -11.01 -2.81 6.79
CA ARG A 76 -9.91 -3.67 6.33
C ARG A 76 -10.18 -5.15 6.55
N LYS A 77 -10.79 -5.50 7.69
CA LYS A 77 -11.17 -6.89 8.02
C LYS A 77 -12.30 -7.38 7.12
N ALA A 78 -13.27 -6.52 6.82
CA ALA A 78 -14.42 -6.84 5.97
C ALA A 78 -14.05 -7.02 4.48
N MET A 79 -12.92 -6.45 4.02
CA MET A 79 -12.45 -6.62 2.63
C MET A 79 -12.18 -8.07 2.23
N GLY A 80 -11.95 -8.97 3.20
CA GLY A 80 -11.63 -10.37 2.91
C GLY A 80 -10.41 -10.55 2.00
N LEU A 81 -9.52 -9.55 1.98
CA LEU A 81 -8.31 -9.54 1.16
C LEU A 81 -7.15 -9.96 2.06
N ASP A 82 -6.66 -11.18 1.87
CA ASP A 82 -5.40 -11.61 2.46
C ASP A 82 -4.27 -11.29 1.46
N PRO A 83 -3.29 -10.44 1.82
CA PRO A 83 -2.15 -10.19 0.95
C PRO A 83 -1.39 -11.47 0.58
N ASP A 84 -1.35 -12.49 1.43
CA ASP A 84 -0.56 -13.72 1.19
C ASP A 84 -1.14 -14.58 0.05
N ASP A 85 -2.44 -14.40 -0.28
CA ASP A 85 -3.05 -15.03 -1.45
C ASP A 85 -2.40 -14.53 -2.75
N TYR A 86 -1.98 -13.26 -2.76
CA TYR A 86 -1.48 -12.55 -3.94
C TYR A 86 0.04 -12.36 -3.93
N LEU A 87 0.63 -12.06 -2.77
CA LEU A 87 1.99 -11.56 -2.65
C LEU A 87 2.95 -12.65 -2.21
N VAL A 88 4.05 -12.78 -2.94
CA VAL A 88 5.17 -13.68 -2.62
C VAL A 88 6.12 -13.03 -1.62
N SER A 89 6.36 -11.72 -1.76
CA SER A 89 7.20 -10.97 -0.83
C SER A 89 6.87 -9.48 -0.85
N THR A 90 7.20 -8.80 0.24
CA THR A 90 7.01 -7.35 0.39
C THR A 90 8.29 -6.70 0.93
N ASP A 91 8.69 -5.58 0.34
CA ASP A 91 9.73 -4.68 0.84
C ASP A 91 9.14 -3.29 1.06
N ASP A 92 9.14 -2.83 2.30
CA ASP A 92 8.61 -1.54 2.72
C ASP A 92 9.77 -0.70 3.30
N ARG A 93 9.99 0.50 2.74
CA ARG A 93 11.05 1.39 3.21
C ARG A 93 10.63 2.85 3.22
N THR A 94 11.04 3.58 4.24
CA THR A 94 10.87 5.03 4.30
C THR A 94 11.82 5.71 3.33
N VAL A 95 11.32 6.66 2.54
CA VAL A 95 12.07 7.38 1.52
C VAL A 95 11.87 8.89 1.67
N GLU A 96 12.85 9.65 1.19
CA GLU A 96 12.81 11.11 1.18
C GLU A 96 12.60 11.61 -0.26
N GLU A 97 11.63 12.49 -0.45
CA GLU A 97 11.44 13.21 -1.71
C GLU A 97 12.47 14.35 -1.80
N ARG A 98 13.08 14.53 -2.97
CA ARG A 98 14.18 15.48 -3.18
C ARG A 98 13.92 16.54 -4.24
N PHE A 99 12.83 16.42 -5.01
CA PHE A 99 12.46 17.29 -6.11
C PHE A 99 10.96 17.53 -6.13
#